data_AF-A0A7M3ZCB9-F1
#
_entry.id   AF-A0A7M3ZCB9-F1
#
_cell.length_a   1.000
_cell.length_b   1.000
_cell.length_c   1.000
_cell.angle_alpha   90.00
_cell.angle_beta   90.00
_cell.angle_gamma   90.00
#
_symmetry.space_group_name_H-M   'P 1'
#
loop_
_entity.id
_entity.type
_entity.pdbx_description
1 polymer ?
#
loop_
_entity_poly.entity_id
_entity_poly.type
_entity_poly.pdbx_seq_one_letter_code
_entity_poly.pdbx_strand_id
1 'polypeptide(L)'
;MHSFRKFDNDEAIQQSLGFTNIAIISHDFNQNSPALGDMKGLISRGFEVYPINPDLAENNITLNGKKVSKTVSDVEDEVQIVVMHVEPEWIFDVISDLSWRTEHCADIRTLWIEPGINISDKVRSDAHDFGWMVVEDCCILSKVMEHNISHI
;
A
#
# COMPACT_ATOMS: atom_id res chain seq x y z
N MET A 1 24.40 5.21 3.06
CA MET A 1 23.18 4.49 2.65
C MET A 1 22.64 3.81 3.91
N HIS A 2 21.63 4.42 4.56
CA HIS A 2 20.96 3.77 5.70
C HIS A 2 20.24 2.55 5.14
N SER A 3 20.62 1.36 5.59
CA SER A 3 19.97 0.13 5.18
C SER A 3 18.63 0.04 5.89
N PHE A 4 17.52 0.14 5.17
CA PHE A 4 16.16 -0.01 5.70
C PHE A 4 15.87 -1.43 6.29
N ARG A 5 16.83 -2.37 6.20
CA ARG A 5 16.80 -3.73 6.76
C ARG A 5 16.60 -3.85 8.28
N LYS A 6 16.47 -2.74 9.02
CA LYS A 6 16.48 -2.74 10.49
C LYS A 6 15.38 -1.92 11.16
N PHE A 7 14.43 -1.38 10.41
CA PHE A 7 13.26 -0.80 11.06
C PHE A 7 12.46 -1.94 11.67
N ASP A 8 12.27 -1.91 12.99
CA ASP A 8 11.20 -2.70 13.57
C ASP A 8 9.83 -2.16 13.13
N ASN A 9 8.75 -2.86 13.49
CA ASN A 9 7.42 -2.51 13.01
C ASN A 9 7.00 -1.10 13.43
N ASP A 10 7.31 -0.69 14.67
CA ASP A 10 6.94 0.61 15.20
C ASP A 10 7.74 1.74 14.54
N GLU A 11 9.04 1.53 14.34
CA GLU A 11 9.87 2.50 13.63
C GLU A 11 9.43 2.62 12.16
N ALA A 12 9.10 1.50 11.50
CA ALA A 12 8.58 1.48 10.14
C ALA A 12 7.24 2.23 10.04
N ILE A 13 6.33 2.05 11.00
CA ILE A 13 5.07 2.81 11.09
C ILE A 13 5.38 4.31 11.18
N GLN A 14 6.21 4.72 12.14
CA GLN A 14 6.50 6.14 12.38
C GLN A 14 7.10 6.82 11.15
N GLN A 15 8.04 6.17 10.46
CA GLN A 15 8.62 6.72 9.22
C GLN A 15 7.57 6.78 8.11
N SER A 16 6.75 5.75 7.97
CA SER A 16 5.77 5.64 6.88
C SER A 16 4.67 6.70 6.96
N LEU A 17 4.26 7.11 8.16
CA LEU A 17 3.24 8.15 8.36
C LEU A 17 3.66 9.54 7.86
N GLY A 18 4.93 9.73 7.45
CA GLY A 18 5.39 10.95 6.79
C GLY A 18 5.12 11.02 5.28
N PHE A 19 4.68 9.93 4.65
CA PHE A 19 4.39 9.85 3.22
C PHE A 19 2.91 10.05 2.93
N THR A 20 2.57 10.60 1.75
CA THR A 20 1.21 11.04 1.41
C THR A 20 0.55 10.24 0.29
N ASN A 21 1.36 9.52 -0.51
CA ASN A 21 0.90 8.88 -1.73
C ASN A 21 0.81 7.36 -1.52
N ILE A 22 -0.42 6.83 -1.59
CA ILE A 22 -0.75 5.49 -1.13
C ILE A 22 -1.44 4.72 -2.25
N ALA A 23 -0.88 3.59 -2.65
CA ALA A 23 -1.61 2.60 -3.45
C ALA A 23 -2.29 1.60 -2.51
N ILE A 24 -3.60 1.38 -2.66
CA ILE A 24 -4.35 0.36 -1.91
C ILE A 24 -4.70 -0.76 -2.88
N ILE A 25 -4.13 -1.94 -2.66
CA ILE A 25 -4.38 -3.14 -3.46
C ILE A 25 -5.44 -3.97 -2.77
N SER A 26 -6.56 -4.22 -3.46
CA SER A 26 -7.59 -5.14 -2.97
C SER A 26 -8.33 -5.77 -4.14
N HIS A 27 -8.66 -7.06 -4.02
CA HIS A 27 -9.60 -7.73 -4.93
C HIS A 27 -11.06 -7.42 -4.57
N ASP A 28 -11.29 -6.91 -3.35
CA ASP A 28 -12.62 -6.59 -2.85
C ASP A 28 -12.72 -5.12 -2.41
N PHE A 29 -13.47 -4.34 -3.19
CA PHE A 29 -13.83 -2.95 -2.88
C PHE A 29 -15.35 -2.80 -2.63
N ASN A 30 -16.00 -3.79 -2.03
CA ASN A 30 -17.40 -3.66 -1.65
C ASN A 30 -17.61 -2.63 -0.52
N GLN A 31 -18.87 -2.22 -0.29
CA GLN A 31 -19.21 -1.15 0.67
C GLN A 31 -18.76 -1.39 2.11
N ASN A 32 -18.59 -2.65 2.51
CA ASN A 32 -18.17 -3.08 3.84
C ASN A 32 -16.72 -3.57 3.88
N SER A 33 -15.99 -3.51 2.76
CA SER A 33 -14.59 -3.95 2.71
C SER A 33 -13.69 -3.02 3.54
N PRO A 34 -12.74 -3.57 4.32
CA PRO A 34 -11.73 -2.77 5.02
C PRO A 34 -10.95 -1.85 4.07
N ALA A 35 -10.57 -2.35 2.90
CA ALA A 35 -9.87 -1.57 1.86
C ALA A 35 -10.62 -0.30 1.44
N LEU A 36 -11.94 -0.39 1.20
CA LEU A 36 -12.74 0.79 0.86
C LEU A 36 -12.91 1.74 2.06
N GLY A 37 -12.97 1.19 3.28
CA GLY A 37 -12.97 1.96 4.53
C GLY A 37 -11.69 2.79 4.69
N ASP A 38 -10.53 2.15 4.55
CA ASP A 38 -9.23 2.79 4.61
C ASP A 38 -9.09 3.86 3.52
N MET A 39 -9.44 3.52 2.28
CA MET A 39 -9.43 4.46 1.16
C MET A 39 -10.22 5.74 1.48
N LYS A 40 -11.46 5.60 1.95
CA LYS A 40 -12.31 6.75 2.32
C LYS A 40 -11.69 7.55 3.46
N GLY A 41 -11.22 6.87 4.49
CA GLY A 41 -10.63 7.49 5.67
C GLY A 41 -9.36 8.28 5.36
N LEU A 42 -8.48 7.74 4.53
CA LEU A 42 -7.24 8.36 4.07
C LEU A 42 -7.52 9.55 3.13
N ILE A 43 -8.39 9.39 2.12
CA ILE A 43 -8.78 10.50 1.23
C ILE A 43 -9.36 11.66 2.03
N SER A 44 -10.24 11.38 3.01
CA SER A 44 -10.83 12.44 3.85
C SER A 44 -9.83 13.18 4.74
N ARG A 45 -8.59 12.69 4.84
CA ARG A 45 -7.47 13.28 5.59
C ARG A 45 -6.41 13.87 4.67
N GLY A 46 -6.67 13.98 3.37
CA GLY A 46 -5.76 14.63 2.42
C GLY A 46 -4.67 13.75 1.84
N PHE A 47 -4.72 12.44 2.06
CA PHE A 47 -3.82 11.51 1.36
C PHE A 47 -4.23 11.37 -0.10
N GLU A 48 -3.24 11.21 -0.98
CA GLU A 48 -3.46 10.84 -2.37
C GLU A 48 -3.50 9.32 -2.47
N VAL A 49 -4.68 8.77 -2.82
CA VAL A 49 -4.93 7.33 -2.78
C VAL A 49 -5.25 6.79 -4.16
N TYR A 50 -4.50 5.76 -4.57
CA TYR A 50 -4.63 5.05 -5.83
C TYR A 50 -5.21 3.66 -5.59
N PRO A 51 -6.49 3.39 -5.93
CA PRO A 51 -7.07 2.07 -5.80
C PRO A 51 -6.55 1.14 -6.90
N ILE A 52 -6.06 -0.04 -6.52
CA ILE A 52 -5.52 -1.05 -7.43
C ILE A 52 -6.39 -2.30 -7.36
N ASN A 53 -7.02 -2.63 -8.47
CA ASN A 53 -7.85 -3.82 -8.61
C ASN A 53 -7.90 -4.24 -10.09
N PRO A 54 -7.32 -5.40 -10.45
CA PRO A 54 -7.26 -5.84 -11.83
C PRO A 54 -8.63 -5.97 -12.51
N ASP A 55 -9.62 -6.50 -11.80
CA ASP A 55 -10.95 -6.82 -12.35
C ASP A 55 -11.80 -5.55 -12.58
N LEU A 56 -11.69 -4.57 -11.67
CA LEU A 56 -12.43 -3.31 -11.77
C LEU A 56 -11.80 -2.34 -12.78
N ALA A 57 -10.49 -2.42 -13.01
CA ALA A 57 -9.77 -1.54 -13.92
C ALA A 57 -10.24 -1.66 -15.38
N GLU A 58 -10.68 -2.85 -15.81
CA GLU A 58 -11.12 -3.10 -17.19
C GLU A 58 -12.33 -2.25 -17.62
N ASN A 59 -13.10 -1.73 -16.65
CA ASN A 59 -14.37 -1.06 -16.89
C ASN A 59 -14.32 0.47 -16.73
N ASN A 60 -13.14 1.09 -16.61
CA ASN A 60 -12.97 2.52 -16.32
C ASN A 60 -13.75 2.98 -15.07
N ILE A 61 -13.84 2.11 -14.06
CA ILE A 61 -14.54 2.40 -12.81
C ILE A 61 -13.77 3.44 -12.01
N THR A 62 -14.51 4.29 -11.29
CA THR A 62 -13.95 5.15 -10.26
C THR A 62 -14.44 4.74 -8.89
N LEU A 63 -13.53 4.77 -7.90
CA LEU A 63 -13.83 4.59 -6.49
C LEU A 63 -13.54 5.91 -5.80
N ASN A 64 -14.53 6.49 -5.12
CA ASN A 64 -14.33 7.76 -4.39
C ASN A 64 -13.72 8.90 -5.25
N GLY A 65 -14.05 8.94 -6.55
CA GLY A 65 -13.50 9.92 -7.49
C GLY A 65 -12.08 9.63 -7.98
N LYS A 66 -11.48 8.50 -7.58
CA LYS A 66 -10.16 8.01 -8.02
C LYS A 66 -10.34 6.94 -9.09
N LYS A 67 -9.52 7.02 -10.15
CA LYS A 67 -9.47 5.98 -11.19
C LYS A 67 -8.86 4.70 -10.60
N VAL A 68 -9.45 3.56 -10.93
CA VAL A 68 -8.88 2.25 -10.57
C VAL A 68 -7.83 1.84 -11.59
N SER A 69 -6.63 1.52 -11.11
CA SER A 69 -5.54 0.96 -11.92
C SER A 69 -5.49 -0.56 -11.79
N LYS A 70 -4.98 -1.25 -12.83
CA LYS A 70 -4.91 -2.71 -12.83
C LYS A 70 -3.79 -3.18 -11.91
N THR A 71 -2.62 -2.55 -12.01
CA THR A 71 -1.49 -2.80 -11.12
C THR A 71 -0.94 -1.49 -10.55
N VAL A 72 -0.02 -1.57 -9.58
CA VAL A 72 0.65 -0.39 -9.04
C VAL A 72 1.50 0.25 -10.13
N SER A 73 2.12 -0.54 -11.02
CA SER A 73 2.93 -0.04 -12.13
C SER A 73 2.18 0.80 -13.15
N ASP A 74 0.85 0.67 -13.24
CA ASP A 74 0.00 1.49 -14.12
C ASP A 74 -0.29 2.90 -13.55
N VAL A 75 0.06 3.16 -12.29
CA VAL A 75 -0.10 4.49 -11.68
C VAL A 75 1.06 5.39 -12.14
N GLU A 76 0.73 6.43 -12.91
CA GLU A 76 1.69 7.39 -13.48
C GLU A 76 2.36 8.28 -12.42
N ASP A 77 1.67 8.55 -11.32
CA ASP A 77 2.16 9.37 -10.21
C ASP A 77 3.05 8.59 -9.23
N GLU A 78 3.75 9.30 -8.36
CA GLU A 78 4.56 8.72 -7.28
C GLU A 78 3.70 7.88 -6.32
N VAL A 79 4.17 6.68 -5.97
CA VAL A 79 3.57 5.80 -4.94
C VAL A 79 4.63 5.49 -3.90
N GLN A 80 4.39 5.93 -2.67
CA GLN A 80 5.36 5.83 -1.57
C GLN A 80 5.00 4.70 -0.62
N ILE A 81 3.71 4.48 -0.37
CA ILE A 81 3.19 3.39 0.46
C ILE A 81 2.32 2.49 -0.42
N VAL A 82 2.55 1.18 -0.32
CA VAL A 82 1.67 0.16 -0.90
C VAL A 82 0.98 -0.57 0.24
N VAL A 83 -0.35 -0.47 0.33
CA VAL A 83 -1.18 -1.13 1.32
C VAL A 83 -1.83 -2.36 0.70
N MET A 84 -1.61 -3.52 1.29
CA MET A 84 -2.15 -4.80 0.81
C MET A 84 -3.38 -5.20 1.62
N HIS A 85 -4.50 -5.37 0.92
CA HIS A 85 -5.75 -6.03 1.35
C HIS A 85 -6.01 -7.25 0.45
N VAL A 86 -5.06 -8.18 0.37
CA VAL A 86 -5.12 -9.31 -0.58
C VAL A 86 -5.00 -10.67 0.11
N GLU A 87 -5.64 -11.67 -0.49
CA GLU A 87 -5.50 -13.07 -0.09
C GLU A 87 -4.09 -13.61 -0.43
N PRO A 88 -3.60 -14.62 0.31
CA PRO A 88 -2.22 -15.11 0.16
C PRO A 88 -1.81 -15.54 -1.25
N GLU A 89 -2.76 -16.06 -2.04
CA GLU A 89 -2.53 -16.52 -3.41
C GLU A 89 -2.11 -15.41 -4.38
N TRP A 90 -2.43 -14.15 -4.08
CA TRP A 90 -2.12 -13.00 -4.92
C TRP A 90 -0.82 -12.29 -4.54
N ILE A 91 -0.22 -12.64 -3.39
CA ILE A 91 0.99 -11.98 -2.88
C ILE A 91 2.12 -12.05 -3.92
N PHE A 92 2.28 -13.19 -4.60
CA PHE A 92 3.34 -13.36 -5.59
C PHE A 92 3.22 -12.36 -6.76
N ASP A 93 2.02 -12.22 -7.32
CA ASP A 93 1.77 -11.31 -8.44
C ASP A 93 1.94 -9.85 -8.02
N VAL A 94 1.47 -9.50 -6.81
CA VAL A 94 1.71 -8.17 -6.23
C VAL A 94 3.20 -7.88 -6.11
N ILE A 95 3.98 -8.76 -5.49
CA ILE A 95 5.43 -8.53 -5.31
C ILE A 95 6.17 -8.44 -6.64
N SER A 96 5.76 -9.22 -7.65
CA SER A 96 6.30 -9.13 -9.01
C SER A 96 6.07 -7.74 -9.63
N ASP A 97 4.85 -7.20 -9.50
CA ASP A 97 4.53 -5.84 -9.96
C ASP A 97 5.32 -4.76 -9.19
N LEU A 98 5.44 -4.89 -7.87
CA LEU A 98 6.21 -3.94 -7.05
C LEU A 98 7.71 -3.97 -7.36
N SER A 99 8.26 -5.16 -7.67
CA SER A 99 9.64 -5.32 -8.13
C SER A 99 9.85 -4.54 -9.43
N TRP A 100 8.95 -4.72 -10.40
CA TRP A 100 9.01 -3.98 -11.67
C TRP A 100 8.96 -2.47 -11.43
N ARG A 101 8.01 -1.99 -10.61
CA ARG A 101 7.92 -0.57 -10.27
C ARG A 101 9.18 -0.06 -9.59
N THR A 102 9.80 -0.84 -8.71
CA THR A 102 11.04 -0.42 -8.04
C THR A 102 12.20 -0.28 -9.01
N GLU A 103 12.30 -1.16 -10.00
CA GLU A 103 13.33 -1.06 -11.05
C GLU A 103 13.15 0.18 -11.94
N HIS A 104 11.91 0.62 -12.18
CA HIS A 104 11.60 1.68 -13.15
C HIS A 104 11.35 3.06 -12.52
N CYS A 105 10.73 3.11 -11.34
CA CYS A 105 10.32 4.35 -10.66
C CYS A 105 11.08 4.60 -9.36
N ALA A 106 11.52 3.54 -8.65
CA ALA A 106 12.27 3.61 -7.39
C ALA A 106 11.63 4.50 -6.31
N ASP A 107 10.31 4.54 -6.24
CA ASP A 107 9.54 5.46 -5.38
C ASP A 107 8.84 4.79 -4.20
N ILE A 108 8.65 3.47 -4.22
CA ILE A 108 8.13 2.72 -3.08
C ILE A 108 9.09 2.85 -1.89
N ARG A 109 8.53 3.19 -0.72
CA ARG A 109 9.21 3.31 0.57
C ARG A 109 8.74 2.24 1.55
N THR A 110 7.45 1.94 1.51
CA THR A 110 6.82 1.03 2.48
C THR A 110 5.88 0.05 1.81
N LEU A 111 6.04 -1.22 2.16
CA LEU A 111 5.03 -2.25 1.98
C LEU A 111 4.27 -2.42 3.30
N TRP A 112 2.97 -2.09 3.29
CA TRP A 112 2.10 -2.12 4.46
C TRP A 112 1.11 -3.28 4.33
N ILE A 113 1.23 -4.26 5.22
CA ILE A 113 0.44 -5.48 5.24
C ILE A 113 -0.63 -5.35 6.33
N GLU A 114 -1.89 -5.32 5.90
CA GLU A 114 -3.03 -5.14 6.80
C GLU A 114 -3.28 -6.39 7.67
N PRO A 115 -4.00 -6.23 8.80
CA PRO A 115 -4.26 -7.33 9.72
C PRO A 115 -4.94 -8.53 9.04
N GLY A 116 -4.48 -9.73 9.38
CA GLY A 116 -5.00 -10.99 8.82
C GLY A 116 -4.31 -11.46 7.54
N ILE A 117 -3.38 -10.68 6.97
CA ILE A 117 -2.60 -11.07 5.80
C ILE A 117 -1.24 -11.58 6.24
N ASN A 118 -0.88 -12.78 5.79
CA ASN A 118 0.39 -13.41 6.12
C ASN A 118 1.30 -13.45 4.90
N ILE A 119 2.43 -12.75 4.97
CA ILE A 119 3.52 -12.87 4.00
C ILE A 119 4.58 -13.88 4.49
N SER A 120 5.30 -14.49 3.55
CA SER A 120 6.40 -15.41 3.87
C SER A 120 7.69 -14.65 4.23
N ASP A 121 8.62 -15.32 4.91
CA ASP A 121 9.95 -14.75 5.20
C ASP A 121 10.73 -14.39 3.94
N LYS A 122 10.49 -15.12 2.84
CA LYS A 122 11.07 -14.78 1.55
C LYS A 122 10.54 -13.42 1.06
N VAL A 123 9.24 -13.18 1.13
CA VAL A 123 8.63 -11.90 0.70
C VAL A 123 9.15 -10.75 1.56
N ARG A 124 9.28 -10.95 2.89
CA ARG A 124 9.91 -9.97 3.79
C ARG A 124 11.35 -9.66 3.38
N SER A 125 12.15 -10.71 3.14
CA SER A 125 13.54 -10.56 2.73
C SER A 125 13.66 -9.82 1.40
N ASP A 126 12.85 -10.18 0.40
CA ASP A 126 12.85 -9.54 -0.91
C ASP A 126 12.47 -8.05 -0.79
N ALA A 127 11.42 -7.72 -0.03
CA ALA A 127 11.04 -6.33 0.23
C ALA A 127 12.18 -5.50 0.84
N HIS A 128 12.91 -6.06 1.79
CA HIS A 128 14.08 -5.40 2.37
C HIS A 128 15.26 -5.28 1.40
N ASP A 129 15.45 -6.25 0.50
CA ASP A 129 16.48 -6.20 -0.54
C ASP A 129 16.17 -5.13 -1.60
N PHE A 130 14.89 -4.88 -1.88
CA PHE A 130 14.43 -3.73 -2.66
C PHE A 130 14.50 -2.40 -1.91
N GLY A 131 14.82 -2.42 -0.61
CA GLY A 131 14.97 -1.24 0.23
C GLY A 131 13.67 -0.72 0.82
N TRP A 132 12.59 -1.51 0.81
CA TRP A 132 11.32 -1.14 1.41
C TRP A 132 11.31 -1.42 2.92
N MET A 133 10.65 -0.54 3.66
CA MET A 133 10.17 -0.84 5.01
C MET A 133 8.97 -1.78 4.90
N VAL A 134 8.83 -2.68 5.87
CA VAL A 134 7.70 -3.62 5.94
C VAL A 134 6.96 -3.33 7.24
N VAL A 135 5.67 -3.03 7.13
CA VAL A 135 4.76 -2.90 8.27
C VAL A 135 3.78 -4.07 8.22
N GLU A 136 3.57 -4.76 9.33
CA GLU A 136 2.67 -5.91 9.41
C GLU A 136 1.70 -5.80 10.59
N ASP A 137 0.56 -6.48 10.44
CA ASP A 137 -0.46 -6.66 11.47
C ASP A 137 -0.97 -5.34 12.09
N CYS A 138 -1.02 -4.28 11.26
CA CYS A 138 -1.47 -2.95 11.66
C CYS A 138 -2.36 -2.36 10.58
N CYS A 139 -3.45 -1.70 10.98
CA CYS A 139 -4.30 -0.96 10.06
C CYS A 139 -3.76 0.45 9.83
N ILE A 140 -3.49 0.82 8.58
CA ILE A 140 -2.91 2.11 8.21
C ILE A 140 -3.80 3.27 8.64
N LEU A 141 -5.12 3.16 8.42
CA LEU A 141 -6.05 4.21 8.81
C LEU A 141 -6.08 4.38 10.33
N SER A 142 -6.03 3.28 11.08
CA SER A 142 -5.98 3.32 12.54
C SER A 142 -4.72 4.06 13.02
N LYS A 143 -3.56 3.79 12.42
CA LYS A 143 -2.30 4.50 12.75
C LYS A 143 -2.33 5.97 12.35
N VAL A 144 -2.85 6.31 11.19
CA VAL A 144 -3.08 7.70 10.78
C VAL A 144 -4.00 8.43 11.78
N MET A 145 -5.05 7.76 12.26
CA MET A 145 -6.00 8.32 13.24
C MET A 145 -5.40 8.48 14.64
N GLU A 146 -4.72 7.47 15.15
CA GLU A 146 -4.03 7.49 16.45
C GLU A 146 -3.02 8.65 16.54
N HIS A 147 -2.33 8.92 15.42
CA HIS A 147 -1.34 9.99 15.31
C HIS A 147 -1.92 11.35 14.86
N ASN A 148 -3.23 11.45 14.63
CA ASN A 148 -3.92 12.67 14.16
C ASN A 148 -3.29 13.27 12.88
N ILE A 149 -2.86 12.42 11.94
CA ILE A 149 -2.26 12.87 10.68
C ILE A 149 -3.36 13.33 9.70
N SER A 150 -3.20 14.53 9.18
CA SER A 150 -4.03 15.16 8.14
C SER A 150 -3.17 16.07 7.27
N HIS A 151 -3.45 16.10 5.97
CA HIS A 151 -2.79 16.94 4.97
C HIS A 151 -3.73 17.99 4.35
N ILE A 152 -4.92 18.15 4.92
CA ILE A 152 -5.90 19.21 4.62
C ILE A 152 -6.17 20.09 5.83
#